data_AF-A0A5N7ZHE6-F1
#
_entry.id   AF-A0A5N7ZHE6-F1
#
_cell.length_a   1.000
_cell.length_b   1.000
_cell.length_c   1.000
_cell.angle_alpha   90.00
_cell.angle_beta   90.00
_cell.angle_gamma   90.00
#
_symmetry.space_group_name_H-M   'P 1'
#
loop_
_entity.id
_entity.type
_entity.pdbx_description
1 polymer ?
#
loop_
_entity_poly.entity_id
_entity_poly.type
_entity_poly.pdbx_seq_one_letter_code
_entity_poly.pdbx_strand_id
1 'polypeptide(L)'
;LGWGIFGWINRYVFIPVYNVLSDYIPHGIAIIIFTILVRLVMSPVTYKSYLSQAKMKVLRPEIAELNEKYGKDPMKKQQETMKLYNKAGVNPMAGCLPALMQIPVFYALFQFFPSYFDLRQKSFLWADDLSSYDSVLHLPFYIPFYGNHVSLFPILASVAIFFYMKMTTGDQAMSTPPQEGMPDMSKIMKIMIYVSPIMMLFFFNNYASGLSLYYFISNTITIGIMLVIKNYIVNEEKIHAQIQENKAKPKKQSKFQRKMQEMMEQAEAQKNAKGNKK
;
A
#
# COMPACT_ATOMS: atom_id res chain seq x y z
N LEU A 1 0.11 -21.16 -13.51
CA LEU A 1 -0.72 -20.14 -14.19
C LEU A 1 -1.89 -19.61 -13.35
N GLY A 2 -2.55 -20.39 -12.48
CA GLY A 2 -3.53 -19.87 -11.51
C GLY A 2 -5.00 -20.22 -11.75
N TRP A 3 -5.87 -19.89 -10.78
CA TRP A 3 -7.33 -20.09 -10.86
C TRP A 3 -8.09 -18.75 -10.90
N GLY A 4 -9.26 -18.72 -11.55
CA GLY A 4 -10.14 -17.56 -11.61
C GLY A 4 -9.54 -16.33 -12.31
N ILE A 5 -9.79 -15.15 -11.74
CA ILE A 5 -9.33 -13.86 -12.29
C ILE A 5 -7.79 -13.78 -12.43
N PHE A 6 -7.05 -14.48 -11.58
CA PHE A 6 -5.58 -14.46 -11.59
C PHE A 6 -5.03 -15.27 -12.77
N GLY A 7 -5.66 -16.41 -13.07
CA GLY A 7 -5.36 -17.20 -14.26
C GLY A 7 -5.67 -16.45 -15.56
N TRP A 8 -6.75 -15.66 -15.56
CA TRP A 8 -7.12 -14.79 -16.69
C TRP A 8 -6.06 -13.71 -16.93
N ILE A 9 -5.66 -12.97 -15.88
CA ILE A 9 -4.60 -11.96 -15.97
C ILE A 9 -3.29 -12.58 -16.47
N ASN A 10 -2.90 -13.74 -15.93
CA ASN A 10 -1.68 -14.41 -16.35
C ASN A 10 -1.72 -14.82 -17.83
N ARG A 11 -2.82 -15.44 -18.28
CA ARG A 11 -2.95 -15.97 -19.64
C ARG A 11 -3.07 -14.88 -20.70
N TYR A 12 -3.83 -13.83 -20.43
CA TYR A 12 -4.18 -12.82 -21.45
C TYR A 12 -3.40 -11.51 -21.33
N VAL A 13 -2.73 -11.26 -20.20
CA VAL A 13 -1.97 -10.03 -20.00
C VAL A 13 -0.50 -10.34 -19.75
N PHE A 14 -0.16 -11.12 -18.71
CA PHE A 14 1.25 -11.22 -18.30
C PHE A 14 2.09 -12.05 -19.26
N ILE A 15 1.62 -13.23 -19.66
CA ILE A 15 2.33 -14.07 -20.65
C ILE A 15 2.56 -13.33 -21.97
N PRO A 16 1.53 -12.82 -22.68
CA PRO A 16 1.78 -12.21 -23.99
C PRO A 16 2.68 -10.98 -23.92
N VAL A 17 2.53 -10.14 -22.89
CA VAL A 17 3.41 -8.99 -22.69
C VAL A 17 4.83 -9.43 -22.37
N TYR A 18 5.00 -10.44 -21.51
CA TYR A 18 6.32 -10.94 -21.14
C TYR A 18 7.03 -11.62 -22.31
N ASN A 19 6.32 -12.45 -23.10
CA ASN A 19 6.87 -13.11 -24.28
C ASN A 19 7.42 -12.10 -25.28
N VAL A 20 6.62 -11.08 -25.60
CA VAL A 20 7.05 -9.99 -26.49
C VAL A 20 8.32 -9.33 -25.94
N LEU A 21 8.43 -9.12 -24.63
CA LEU A 21 9.66 -8.56 -24.07
C LEU A 21 10.83 -9.55 -24.14
N SER A 22 10.65 -10.79 -23.74
CA SER A 22 11.72 -11.79 -23.69
C SER A 22 12.28 -12.17 -25.07
N ASP A 23 11.50 -11.96 -26.13
CA ASP A 23 11.95 -12.21 -27.51
C ASP A 23 13.03 -11.21 -27.95
N TYR A 24 13.01 -9.98 -27.42
CA TYR A 24 13.95 -8.92 -27.83
C TYR A 24 15.02 -8.60 -26.78
N ILE A 25 14.81 -8.94 -25.51
CA ILE A 25 15.73 -8.58 -24.41
C ILE A 25 15.94 -9.72 -23.40
N PRO A 26 17.10 -9.74 -22.70
CA PRO A 26 17.37 -10.72 -21.66
C PRO A 26 16.30 -10.76 -20.57
N HIS A 27 15.99 -11.95 -20.05
CA HIS A 27 14.88 -12.17 -19.13
C HIS A 27 14.87 -11.27 -17.89
N GLY A 28 16.02 -10.97 -17.28
CA GLY A 28 16.07 -10.05 -16.15
C GLY A 28 15.74 -8.59 -16.52
N ILE A 29 16.15 -8.14 -17.71
CA ILE A 29 15.77 -6.83 -18.24
C ILE A 29 14.29 -6.84 -18.64
N ALA A 30 13.79 -7.95 -19.20
CA ALA A 30 12.37 -8.12 -19.49
C ALA A 30 11.52 -7.97 -18.23
N ILE A 31 11.96 -8.50 -17.08
CA ILE A 31 11.29 -8.29 -15.78
C ILE A 31 11.29 -6.82 -15.39
N ILE A 32 12.40 -6.10 -15.55
CA ILE A 32 12.49 -4.65 -15.24
C ILE A 32 11.48 -3.86 -16.09
N ILE A 33 11.49 -4.06 -17.41
CA ILE A 33 10.58 -3.35 -18.32
C ILE A 33 9.12 -3.74 -18.06
N PHE A 34 8.85 -5.02 -17.86
CA PHE A 34 7.54 -5.51 -17.48
C PHE A 34 7.04 -4.82 -16.19
N THR A 35 7.92 -4.67 -15.20
CA THR A 35 7.61 -3.97 -13.93
C THR A 35 7.24 -2.51 -14.19
N ILE A 36 7.99 -1.82 -15.07
CA ILE A 36 7.70 -0.44 -15.45
C ILE A 36 6.32 -0.34 -16.11
N LEU A 37 5.98 -1.25 -17.03
CA LEU A 37 4.68 -1.25 -17.70
C LEU A 37 3.52 -1.45 -16.71
N VAL A 38 3.63 -2.42 -15.80
CA VAL A 38 2.62 -2.65 -14.75
C VAL A 38 2.49 -1.40 -13.88
N ARG A 39 3.60 -0.77 -13.51
CA ARG A 39 3.61 0.46 -12.71
C ARG A 39 3.00 1.65 -13.46
N LEU A 40 3.20 1.76 -14.77
CA LEU A 40 2.57 2.81 -15.59
C LEU A 40 1.05 2.63 -15.63
N VAL A 41 0.55 1.41 -15.82
CA VAL A 41 -0.89 1.11 -15.77
C VAL A 41 -1.49 1.43 -14.40
N MET A 42 -0.75 1.17 -13.31
CA MET A 42 -1.20 1.47 -11.95
C MET A 42 -1.01 2.94 -11.54
N SER A 43 -0.15 3.69 -12.25
CA SER A 43 0.22 5.07 -11.91
C SER A 43 -0.95 6.03 -11.67
N PRO A 44 -2.08 6.04 -12.43
CA PRO A 44 -3.19 6.94 -12.13
C PRO A 44 -3.86 6.64 -10.79
N VAL A 45 -3.94 5.36 -10.41
CA VAL A 45 -4.50 4.93 -9.13
C VAL A 45 -3.56 5.33 -7.99
N THR A 46 -2.26 5.08 -8.17
CA THR A 46 -1.23 5.43 -7.19
C THR A 46 -1.15 6.94 -6.98
N TYR A 47 -1.21 7.73 -8.05
CA TYR A 47 -1.23 9.19 -8.00
C TYR A 47 -2.42 9.73 -7.18
N LYS A 48 -3.63 9.21 -7.42
CA LYS A 48 -4.83 9.60 -6.65
C LYS A 48 -4.68 9.26 -5.16
N SER A 49 -4.11 8.10 -4.84
CA SER A 49 -3.82 7.73 -3.45
C SER A 49 -2.83 8.69 -2.80
N TYR A 50 -1.74 9.03 -3.50
CA TYR A 50 -0.76 9.99 -2.98
C TYR A 50 -1.34 11.38 -2.76
N LEU A 51 -2.15 11.89 -3.69
CA LEU A 51 -2.85 13.16 -3.51
C LEU A 51 -3.76 13.13 -2.27
N SER A 52 -4.48 12.02 -2.05
CA SER A 52 -5.31 11.86 -0.85
C SER A 52 -4.48 11.87 0.43
N GLN A 53 -3.34 11.17 0.44
CA GLN A 53 -2.43 11.14 1.58
C GLN A 53 -1.83 12.52 1.89
N ALA A 54 -1.44 13.29 0.87
CA ALA A 54 -0.96 14.65 1.03
C ALA A 54 -2.05 15.58 1.62
N LYS A 55 -3.29 15.46 1.15
CA LYS A 55 -4.44 16.20 1.71
C LYS A 55 -4.72 15.83 3.17
N MET A 56 -4.59 14.56 3.53
CA MET A 56 -4.72 14.11 4.93
C MET A 56 -3.62 14.67 5.81
N LYS A 57 -2.37 14.75 5.32
CA LYS A 57 -1.25 15.36 6.05
C LYS A 57 -1.53 16.82 6.40
N VAL A 58 -2.07 17.57 5.45
CA VAL A 58 -2.50 18.98 5.64
C VAL A 58 -3.61 19.14 6.69
N LEU A 59 -4.52 18.16 6.82
CA LEU A 59 -5.60 18.19 7.80
C LEU A 59 -5.19 17.71 9.21
N ARG A 60 -3.97 17.17 9.38
CA ARG A 60 -3.50 16.66 10.68
C ARG A 60 -3.64 17.64 11.85
N PRO A 61 -3.25 18.92 11.76
CA PRO A 61 -3.41 19.85 12.88
C PRO A 61 -4.87 19.98 13.31
N GLU A 62 -5.80 20.11 12.37
CA GLU A 62 -7.23 20.18 12.67
C GLU A 62 -7.77 18.88 13.27
N ILE A 63 -7.27 17.73 12.82
CA ILE A 63 -7.61 16.42 13.42
C ILE A 63 -7.06 16.33 14.86
N ALA A 64 -5.87 16.87 15.12
CA ALA A 64 -5.30 16.92 16.47
C ALA A 64 -6.15 17.81 17.40
N GLU A 65 -6.59 18.97 16.93
CA GLU A 65 -7.49 19.85 17.69
C GLU A 65 -8.83 19.16 17.99
N LEU A 66 -9.41 18.44 17.03
CA LEU A 66 -10.62 17.63 17.26
C LEU A 66 -10.37 16.52 18.29
N ASN A 67 -9.19 15.91 18.26
CA ASN A 67 -8.80 14.87 19.21
C ASN A 67 -8.67 15.40 20.63
N GLU A 68 -8.15 16.61 20.81
CA GLU A 68 -8.06 17.27 22.12
C GLU A 68 -9.46 17.69 22.61
N LYS A 69 -10.27 18.29 21.73
CA LYS A 69 -11.60 18.79 22.07
C LYS A 69 -12.60 17.68 22.42
N TYR A 70 -12.55 16.56 21.70
CA TYR A 70 -13.49 15.44 21.86
C TYR A 70 -12.81 14.18 22.42
N GLY A 71 -11.65 14.30 23.05
CA GLY A 71 -10.87 13.14 23.52
C GLY A 71 -11.60 12.21 24.49
N LYS A 72 -12.61 12.71 25.22
CA LYS A 72 -13.46 11.94 26.16
C LYS A 72 -14.65 11.24 25.50
N ASP A 73 -14.94 11.55 24.24
CA ASP A 73 -16.07 10.98 23.49
C ASP A 73 -15.57 10.44 22.14
N PRO A 74 -15.16 9.16 22.08
CA PRO A 74 -14.57 8.58 20.88
C PRO A 74 -15.55 8.56 19.70
N MET A 75 -16.85 8.51 19.98
CA MET A 75 -17.89 8.45 18.97
C MET A 75 -18.08 9.81 18.31
N LYS A 76 -18.18 10.87 19.13
CA LYS A 76 -18.26 12.25 18.64
C LYS A 76 -16.99 12.68 17.94
N LYS A 77 -15.83 12.28 18.45
CA LYS A 77 -14.52 12.45 17.80
C LYS A 77 -14.50 11.82 16.40
N GLN A 78 -14.96 10.58 16.25
CA GLN A 78 -15.03 9.92 14.95
C GLN A 78 -16.01 10.66 14.00
N GLN A 79 -17.16 11.10 14.50
CA GLN A 79 -18.17 11.81 13.71
C GLN A 79 -17.64 13.17 13.21
N GLU A 80 -17.01 13.96 14.07
CA GLU A 80 -16.44 15.26 13.71
C GLU A 80 -15.23 15.13 12.77
N THR A 81 -14.39 14.11 12.99
CA THR A 81 -13.28 13.78 12.06
C THR A 81 -13.82 13.46 10.67
N MET A 82 -14.89 12.66 10.57
CA MET A 82 -15.52 12.35 9.29
C MET A 82 -16.22 13.55 8.65
N LYS A 83 -16.85 14.42 9.46
CA LYS A 83 -17.41 15.70 8.98
C LYS A 83 -16.32 16.59 8.40
N LEU A 84 -15.17 16.68 9.06
CA LEU A 84 -14.01 17.43 8.59
C LEU A 84 -13.51 16.89 7.25
N TYR A 85 -13.29 15.58 7.12
CA TYR A 85 -12.90 14.96 5.85
C TYR A 85 -13.89 15.24 4.72
N ASN A 86 -15.20 15.15 5.00
CA ASN A 86 -16.24 15.45 4.03
C ASN A 86 -16.24 16.92 3.59
N LYS A 87 -16.13 17.87 4.55
CA LYS A 87 -16.04 19.30 4.26
C LYS A 87 -14.78 19.64 3.46
N ALA A 88 -13.65 19.06 3.82
CA ALA A 88 -12.39 19.23 3.09
C ALA A 88 -12.37 18.51 1.72
N GLY A 89 -13.34 17.63 1.44
CA GLY A 89 -13.39 16.86 0.20
C GLY A 89 -12.30 15.79 0.09
N VAL A 90 -11.87 15.25 1.21
CA VAL A 90 -10.81 14.23 1.31
C VAL A 90 -11.44 12.86 1.54
N ASN A 91 -10.99 11.84 0.79
CA ASN A 91 -11.47 10.47 0.94
C ASN A 91 -10.39 9.59 1.59
N PRO A 92 -10.55 9.17 2.87
CA PRO A 92 -9.57 8.32 3.54
C PRO A 92 -9.40 6.94 2.86
N MET A 93 -10.46 6.42 2.21
CA MET A 93 -10.38 5.13 1.49
C MET A 93 -9.60 5.21 0.18
N ALA A 94 -9.38 6.41 -0.37
CA ALA A 94 -8.53 6.53 -1.56
C ALA A 94 -7.08 6.14 -1.28
N GLY A 95 -6.65 6.16 0.00
CA GLY A 95 -5.32 5.73 0.44
C GLY A 95 -5.07 4.23 0.25
N CYS A 96 -6.08 3.38 0.50
CA CYS A 96 -5.96 1.92 0.43
C CYS A 96 -6.30 1.34 -0.96
N LEU A 97 -6.86 2.13 -1.87
CA LEU A 97 -7.22 1.70 -3.23
C LEU A 97 -6.04 1.08 -4.02
N PRO A 98 -4.80 1.61 -3.97
CA PRO A 98 -3.67 0.97 -4.65
C PRO A 98 -3.37 -0.42 -4.11
N ALA A 99 -3.47 -0.61 -2.79
CA ALA A 99 -3.21 -1.90 -2.16
C ALA A 99 -4.24 -2.95 -2.62
N LEU A 100 -5.53 -2.57 -2.70
CA LEU A 100 -6.57 -3.45 -3.20
C LEU A 100 -6.36 -3.85 -4.66
N MET A 101 -5.97 -2.89 -5.51
CA MET A 101 -5.63 -3.16 -6.92
C MET A 101 -4.34 -3.96 -7.08
N GLN A 102 -3.41 -3.87 -6.11
CA GLN A 102 -2.15 -4.60 -6.11
C GLN A 102 -2.34 -6.09 -5.77
N ILE A 103 -3.33 -6.46 -4.97
CA ILE A 103 -3.54 -7.86 -4.54
C ILE A 103 -3.69 -8.81 -5.75
N PRO A 104 -4.55 -8.53 -6.76
CA PRO A 104 -4.64 -9.38 -7.94
C PRO A 104 -3.35 -9.46 -8.75
N VAL A 105 -2.65 -8.33 -8.90
CA VAL A 105 -1.37 -8.26 -9.61
C VAL A 105 -0.32 -9.11 -8.89
N PHE A 106 -0.24 -9.00 -7.56
CA PHE A 106 0.69 -9.78 -6.76
C PHE A 106 0.45 -11.27 -6.91
N TYR A 107 -0.80 -11.73 -6.75
CA TYR A 107 -1.11 -13.15 -6.83
C TYR A 107 -0.88 -13.71 -8.23
N ALA A 108 -1.18 -12.93 -9.28
CA ALA A 108 -0.87 -13.26 -10.65
C ALA A 108 0.64 -13.45 -10.84
N LEU A 109 1.48 -12.51 -10.38
CA LEU A 109 2.95 -12.61 -10.46
C LEU A 109 3.53 -13.75 -9.65
N PHE A 110 3.01 -13.95 -8.44
CA PHE A 110 3.38 -15.05 -7.57
C PHE A 110 3.19 -16.38 -8.31
N GLN A 111 2.08 -16.56 -9.02
CA GLN A 111 1.87 -17.76 -9.80
C GLN A 111 2.64 -17.78 -11.13
N PHE A 112 2.92 -16.63 -11.72
CA PHE A 112 3.59 -16.51 -13.01
C PHE A 112 5.06 -16.94 -12.91
N PHE A 113 5.86 -16.30 -12.07
CA PHE A 113 7.32 -16.46 -12.06
C PHE A 113 7.82 -17.90 -11.87
N PRO A 114 7.31 -18.69 -10.91
CA PRO A 114 7.76 -20.08 -10.73
C PRO A 114 7.18 -21.05 -11.77
N SER A 115 6.04 -20.74 -12.39
CA SER A 115 5.36 -21.65 -13.32
C SER A 115 5.63 -21.38 -14.79
N TYR A 116 6.24 -20.24 -15.10
CA TYR A 116 6.54 -19.85 -16.47
C TYR A 116 7.81 -20.57 -16.96
N PHE A 117 7.65 -21.37 -18.01
CA PHE A 117 8.67 -22.31 -18.48
C PHE A 117 9.92 -21.60 -19.01
N ASP A 118 9.75 -20.50 -19.77
CA ASP A 118 10.89 -19.83 -20.42
C ASP A 118 11.76 -19.03 -19.45
N LEU A 119 11.31 -18.84 -18.20
CA LEU A 119 12.10 -18.23 -17.13
C LEU A 119 13.04 -19.23 -16.43
N ARG A 120 12.85 -20.55 -16.64
CA ARG A 120 13.66 -21.57 -15.99
C ARG A 120 15.10 -21.53 -16.49
N GLN A 121 16.05 -21.66 -15.57
CA GLN A 121 17.49 -21.66 -15.86
C GLN A 121 17.99 -20.39 -16.55
N LYS A 122 17.23 -19.28 -16.44
CA LYS A 122 17.66 -17.98 -16.96
C LYS A 122 18.33 -17.20 -15.84
N SER A 123 19.61 -16.89 -16.02
CA SER A 123 20.38 -16.13 -15.05
C SER A 123 20.23 -14.61 -15.24
N PHE A 124 20.39 -13.87 -14.15
CA PHE A 124 20.50 -12.42 -14.16
C PHE A 124 21.25 -11.91 -12.94
N LEU A 125 22.29 -11.09 -13.17
CA LEU A 125 23.19 -10.57 -12.14
C LEU A 125 23.80 -11.73 -11.31
N TRP A 126 23.46 -11.84 -10.02
CA TRP A 126 23.93 -12.89 -9.11
C TRP A 126 22.93 -14.05 -8.98
N ALA A 127 21.77 -13.98 -9.62
CA ALA A 127 20.80 -15.07 -9.63
C ALA A 127 21.07 -15.98 -10.81
N ASP A 128 21.34 -17.26 -10.54
CA ASP A 128 21.57 -18.27 -11.59
C ASP A 128 20.27 -18.71 -12.28
N ASP A 129 19.13 -18.62 -11.58
CA ASP A 129 17.82 -18.98 -12.11
C ASP A 129 16.73 -18.02 -11.60
N LEU A 130 16.11 -17.29 -12.52
CA LEU A 130 15.00 -16.35 -12.23
C LEU A 130 13.70 -17.03 -11.78
N SER A 131 13.53 -18.32 -12.05
CA SER A 131 12.37 -19.12 -11.62
C SER A 131 12.55 -19.78 -10.25
N SER A 132 13.79 -19.86 -9.75
CA SER A 132 14.17 -20.37 -8.43
C SER A 132 14.68 -19.22 -7.53
N TYR A 133 14.94 -19.50 -6.26
CA TYR A 133 15.55 -18.53 -5.35
C TYR A 133 17.00 -18.21 -5.76
N ASP A 134 17.45 -16.99 -5.44
CA ASP A 134 18.86 -16.62 -5.54
C ASP A 134 19.61 -16.96 -4.24
N SER A 135 20.90 -17.30 -4.32
CA SER A 135 21.71 -17.60 -3.14
C SER A 135 23.06 -16.93 -3.26
N VAL A 136 23.35 -15.98 -2.38
CA VAL A 136 24.65 -15.28 -2.32
C VAL A 136 25.50 -15.79 -1.15
N LEU A 137 24.86 -16.29 -0.10
CA LEU A 137 25.54 -16.86 1.07
C LEU A 137 24.80 -18.10 1.57
N HIS A 138 25.53 -19.18 1.80
CA HIS A 138 25.03 -20.37 2.48
C HIS A 138 25.37 -20.30 3.96
N LEU A 139 24.36 -20.52 4.81
CA LEU A 139 24.50 -20.56 6.25
C LEU A 139 24.88 -21.98 6.69
N PRO A 140 25.80 -22.15 7.65
CA PRO A 140 26.18 -23.46 8.17
C PRO A 140 25.10 -24.07 9.09
N PHE A 141 24.00 -23.36 9.32
CA PHE A 141 22.87 -23.78 10.14
C PHE A 141 21.55 -23.45 9.45
N TYR A 142 20.51 -24.21 9.78
CA TYR A 142 19.17 -24.00 9.25
C TYR A 142 18.35 -23.11 10.19
N ILE A 143 17.78 -22.04 9.66
CA ILE A 143 16.85 -21.16 10.39
C ILE A 143 15.42 -21.55 9.99
N PRO A 144 14.54 -21.94 10.94
CA PRO A 144 13.13 -22.20 10.66
C PRO A 144 12.46 -21.02 9.94
N PHE A 145 11.67 -21.31 8.89
CA PHE A 145 10.98 -20.34 8.02
C PHE A 145 11.87 -19.45 7.13
N TYR A 146 13.19 -19.44 7.33
CA TYR A 146 14.12 -18.66 6.50
C TYR A 146 14.91 -19.54 5.53
N GLY A 147 15.36 -20.72 5.99
CA GLY A 147 16.19 -21.63 5.22
C GLY A 147 17.65 -21.63 5.67
N ASN A 148 18.52 -22.16 4.82
CA ASN A 148 19.97 -22.26 5.02
C ASN A 148 20.76 -21.38 4.02
N HIS A 149 20.12 -20.44 3.35
CA HIS A 149 20.75 -19.53 2.41
C HIS A 149 20.22 -18.10 2.57
N VAL A 150 20.97 -17.15 2.04
CA VAL A 150 20.63 -15.74 2.01
C VAL A 150 20.51 -15.29 0.57
N SER A 151 19.31 -14.83 0.23
CA SER A 151 18.95 -14.30 -1.08
C SER A 151 19.10 -12.78 -1.09
N LEU A 152 19.86 -12.22 -2.03
CA LEU A 152 20.14 -10.80 -2.07
C LEU A 152 18.97 -9.99 -2.68
N PHE A 153 18.25 -10.52 -3.68
CA PHE A 153 17.07 -9.83 -4.21
C PHE A 153 15.96 -9.62 -3.16
N PRO A 154 15.59 -10.63 -2.34
CA PRO A 154 14.71 -10.47 -1.20
C PRO A 154 15.17 -9.42 -0.19
N ILE A 155 16.47 -9.33 0.10
CA ILE A 155 17.02 -8.28 0.99
C ILE A 155 16.78 -6.91 0.39
N LEU A 156 17.18 -6.71 -0.88
CA LEU A 156 17.00 -5.43 -1.56
C LEU A 156 15.53 -5.03 -1.67
N ALA A 157 14.67 -5.98 -2.01
CA ALA A 157 13.22 -5.78 -2.05
C ALA A 157 12.69 -5.39 -0.66
N SER A 158 13.12 -6.06 0.41
CA SER A 158 12.69 -5.78 1.78
C SER A 158 13.15 -4.41 2.26
N VAL A 159 14.39 -4.01 1.95
CA VAL A 159 14.90 -2.66 2.22
C VAL A 159 14.07 -1.61 1.48
N ALA A 160 13.78 -1.83 0.19
CA ALA A 160 12.93 -0.93 -0.58
C ALA A 160 11.51 -0.85 0.00
N ILE A 161 10.93 -1.99 0.39
CA ILE A 161 9.61 -2.06 1.05
C ILE A 161 9.62 -1.27 2.37
N PHE A 162 10.68 -1.38 3.17
CA PHE A 162 10.84 -0.62 4.41
C PHE A 162 10.82 0.90 4.17
N PHE A 163 11.64 1.38 3.22
CA PHE A 163 11.66 2.81 2.88
C PHE A 163 10.31 3.28 2.33
N TYR A 164 9.70 2.51 1.44
CA TYR A 164 8.37 2.78 0.91
C TYR A 164 7.32 2.90 2.03
N MET A 165 7.25 1.91 2.93
CA MET A 165 6.31 1.93 4.06
C MET A 165 6.57 3.05 5.04
N LYS A 166 7.84 3.38 5.31
CA LYS A 166 8.19 4.52 6.16
C LYS A 166 7.67 5.83 5.57
N MET A 167 7.73 5.99 4.25
CA MET A 167 7.25 7.19 3.56
C MET A 167 5.71 7.26 3.46
N THR A 168 5.01 6.15 3.21
CA THR A 168 3.52 6.16 3.13
C THR A 168 2.85 6.09 4.49
N THR A 169 3.26 5.12 5.30
CA THR A 169 2.49 4.68 6.47
C THR A 169 2.88 5.48 7.70
N GLY A 170 4.11 5.99 7.77
CA GLY A 170 4.52 6.95 8.81
C GLY A 170 3.63 8.20 8.82
N ASP A 171 3.16 8.59 7.65
CA ASP A 171 2.23 9.70 7.47
C ASP A 171 0.76 9.31 7.80
N GLN A 172 0.33 8.09 7.49
CA GLN A 172 -1.03 7.62 7.77
C GLN A 172 -1.28 7.35 9.27
N ALA A 173 -0.28 6.85 9.99
CA ALA A 173 -0.40 6.40 11.39
C ALA A 173 -0.81 7.49 12.40
N MET A 174 -0.76 8.78 12.04
CA MET A 174 -1.20 9.89 12.87
C MET A 174 -2.63 10.40 12.56
N SER A 175 -3.27 9.90 11.50
CA SER A 175 -4.52 10.50 10.98
C SER A 175 -5.79 9.71 11.37
N THR A 176 -5.64 8.52 11.95
CA THR A 176 -6.76 7.66 12.34
C THR A 176 -7.08 7.89 13.82
N PRO A 177 -8.30 8.32 14.17
CA PRO A 177 -8.65 8.54 15.57
C PRO A 177 -8.58 7.22 16.36
N PRO A 178 -7.94 7.19 17.54
CA PRO A 178 -7.98 6.02 18.42
C PRO A 178 -9.43 5.68 18.77
N GLN A 179 -9.80 4.42 18.58
CA GLN A 179 -11.12 3.87 18.88
C GLN A 179 -10.99 3.02 20.15
N GLU A 180 -11.70 3.38 21.22
CA GLU A 180 -11.63 2.64 22.49
C GLU A 180 -12.09 1.18 22.31
N GLY A 181 -11.31 0.23 22.82
CA GLY A 181 -11.56 -1.21 22.69
C GLY A 181 -10.86 -1.90 21.51
N MET A 182 -10.23 -1.15 20.61
CA MET A 182 -9.31 -1.66 19.59
C MET A 182 -7.85 -1.31 19.97
N PRO A 183 -6.87 -2.17 19.68
CA PRO A 183 -5.46 -1.83 19.88
C PRO A 183 -5.12 -0.53 19.13
N ASP A 184 -4.27 0.30 19.73
CA ASP A 184 -3.87 1.61 19.20
C ASP A 184 -3.35 1.46 17.77
N MET A 185 -4.19 1.79 16.78
CA MET A 185 -3.91 1.60 15.36
C MET A 185 -2.64 2.31 14.92
N SER A 186 -2.25 3.40 15.60
CA SER A 186 -0.96 4.07 15.35
C SER A 186 0.22 3.19 15.71
N LYS A 187 0.15 2.50 16.86
CA LYS A 187 1.18 1.55 17.30
C LYS A 187 1.21 0.31 16.40
N ILE A 188 0.05 -0.23 16.01
CA ILE A 188 -0.02 -1.36 15.07
C ILE A 188 0.62 -0.99 13.74
N MET A 189 0.29 0.18 13.18
CA MET A 189 0.90 0.65 11.93
C MET A 189 2.41 0.83 12.05
N LYS A 190 2.91 1.39 13.16
CA LYS A 190 4.36 1.50 13.42
C LYS A 190 5.02 0.12 13.48
N ILE A 191 4.45 -0.83 14.19
CA ILE A 191 4.95 -2.21 14.26
C ILE A 191 4.96 -2.82 12.85
N MET A 192 3.89 -2.64 12.09
CA MET A 192 3.76 -3.17 10.72
C MET A 192 4.86 -2.64 9.79
N ILE A 193 5.26 -1.36 9.90
CA ILE A 193 6.36 -0.78 9.09
C ILE A 193 7.68 -1.55 9.31
N TYR A 194 7.98 -1.99 10.52
CA TYR A 194 9.23 -2.69 10.84
C TYR A 194 9.12 -4.21 10.67
N VAL A 195 7.97 -4.79 11.01
CA VAL A 195 7.77 -6.25 10.97
C VAL A 195 7.49 -6.75 9.56
N SER A 196 6.72 -6.03 8.75
CA SER A 196 6.33 -6.50 7.42
C SER A 196 7.51 -6.69 6.46
N PRO A 197 8.54 -5.81 6.40
CA PRO A 197 9.72 -6.05 5.56
C PRO A 197 10.49 -7.30 6.00
N ILE A 198 10.60 -7.53 7.31
CA ILE A 198 11.28 -8.72 7.85
C ILE A 198 10.47 -9.97 7.49
N MET A 199 9.16 -9.95 7.66
CA MET A 199 8.30 -11.08 7.28
C MET A 199 8.38 -11.38 5.77
N MET A 200 8.36 -10.34 4.94
CA MET A 200 8.51 -10.50 3.48
C MET A 200 9.89 -11.00 3.09
N LEU A 201 10.94 -10.62 3.82
CA LEU A 201 12.28 -11.17 3.61
C LEU A 201 12.29 -12.69 3.78
N PHE A 202 11.74 -13.19 4.90
CA PHE A 202 11.66 -14.64 5.17
C PHE A 202 10.82 -15.37 4.12
N PHE A 203 9.71 -14.75 3.71
CA PHE A 203 8.83 -15.30 2.69
C PHE A 203 9.49 -15.38 1.30
N PHE A 204 10.14 -14.29 0.86
CA PHE A 204 10.76 -14.23 -0.48
C PHE A 204 12.11 -14.92 -0.55
N ASN A 205 12.79 -15.19 0.57
CA ASN A 205 14.08 -15.90 0.58
C ASN A 205 13.98 -17.29 -0.04
N ASN A 206 12.84 -17.95 0.06
CA ASN A 206 12.62 -19.29 -0.52
C ASN A 206 11.80 -19.23 -1.82
N TYR A 207 11.64 -18.05 -2.42
CA TYR A 207 10.78 -17.85 -3.58
C TYR A 207 11.56 -17.47 -4.84
N ALA A 208 10.90 -17.54 -6.01
CA ALA A 208 11.50 -17.19 -7.29
C ALA A 208 12.14 -15.79 -7.26
N SER A 209 13.42 -15.72 -7.59
CA SER A 209 14.24 -14.50 -7.59
C SER A 209 13.71 -13.46 -8.60
N GLY A 210 13.04 -13.89 -9.67
CA GLY A 210 12.33 -13.01 -10.60
C GLY A 210 11.18 -12.23 -9.94
N LEU A 211 10.46 -12.82 -8.98
CA LEU A 211 9.45 -12.10 -8.21
C LEU A 211 10.11 -11.07 -7.29
N SER A 212 11.20 -11.45 -6.64
CA SER A 212 11.96 -10.56 -5.74
C SER A 212 12.57 -9.38 -6.50
N LEU A 213 13.13 -9.61 -7.69
CA LEU A 213 13.60 -8.59 -8.62
C LEU A 213 12.45 -7.65 -9.02
N TYR A 214 11.30 -8.20 -9.43
CA TYR A 214 10.10 -7.40 -9.72
C TYR A 214 9.77 -6.48 -8.55
N TYR A 215 9.73 -7.01 -7.32
CA TYR A 215 9.39 -6.23 -6.12
C TYR A 215 10.42 -5.16 -5.81
N PHE A 216 11.71 -5.46 -5.95
CA PHE A 216 12.77 -4.48 -5.76
C PHE A 216 12.61 -3.29 -6.71
N ILE A 217 12.48 -3.56 -8.01
CA ILE A 217 12.34 -2.54 -9.06
C ILE A 217 11.03 -1.75 -8.87
N SER A 218 9.94 -2.48 -8.64
CA SER A 218 8.61 -1.93 -8.41
C SER A 218 8.59 -0.94 -7.25
N ASN A 219 9.16 -1.30 -6.10
CA ASN A 219 9.21 -0.42 -4.93
C ASN A 219 10.17 0.75 -5.15
N THR A 220 11.28 0.54 -5.85
CA THR A 220 12.25 1.60 -6.20
C THR A 220 11.60 2.67 -7.08
N ILE A 221 10.89 2.26 -8.13
CA ILE A 221 10.11 3.17 -8.99
C ILE A 221 9.08 3.92 -8.15
N THR A 222 8.39 3.22 -7.26
CA THR A 222 7.35 3.79 -6.41
C THR A 222 7.90 4.87 -5.46
N ILE A 223 9.05 4.61 -4.83
CA ILE A 223 9.78 5.58 -4.02
C ILE A 223 10.19 6.78 -4.88
N GLY A 224 10.74 6.54 -6.07
CA GLY A 224 11.12 7.60 -7.01
C GLY A 224 9.95 8.51 -7.38
N ILE A 225 8.83 7.93 -7.80
CA ILE A 225 7.58 8.66 -8.10
C ILE A 225 7.11 9.46 -6.88
N MET A 226 7.17 8.87 -5.69
CA MET A 226 6.74 9.53 -4.46
C MET A 226 7.64 10.71 -4.08
N LEU A 227 8.96 10.57 -4.21
CA LEU A 227 9.90 11.67 -3.99
C LEU A 227 9.65 12.81 -4.98
N VAL A 228 9.42 12.50 -6.26
CA VAL A 228 9.07 13.50 -7.28
C VAL A 228 7.76 14.17 -6.93
N ILE A 229 6.72 13.41 -6.59
CA ILE A 229 5.41 13.97 -6.24
C ILE A 229 5.52 14.87 -5.01
N LYS A 230 6.19 14.42 -3.95
CA LYS A 230 6.35 15.17 -2.70
C LYS A 230 7.14 16.46 -2.89
N ASN A 231 8.23 16.43 -3.65
CA ASN A 231 9.13 17.58 -3.78
C ASN A 231 8.75 18.55 -4.91
N TYR A 232 8.10 18.07 -5.98
CA TYR A 232 7.85 18.88 -7.18
C TYR A 232 6.37 19.09 -7.52
N ILE A 233 5.46 18.20 -7.11
CA ILE A 233 4.04 18.25 -7.53
C ILE A 233 3.13 18.73 -6.39
N VAL A 234 3.42 18.29 -5.17
CA VAL A 234 2.64 18.62 -3.97
C VAL A 234 3.13 19.94 -3.41
N ASN A 235 2.44 21.03 -3.78
CA ASN A 235 2.60 22.30 -3.09
C ASN A 235 1.58 22.35 -1.94
N GLU A 236 2.06 22.25 -0.70
CA GLU A 236 1.24 22.21 0.51
C GLU A 236 0.33 23.45 0.59
N GLU A 237 0.79 24.64 0.18
CA GLU A 237 -0.01 25.87 0.18
C GLU A 237 -1.19 25.79 -0.81
N LYS A 238 -0.96 25.28 -2.02
CA LYS A 238 -2.04 25.07 -3.00
C LYS A 238 -3.07 24.06 -2.51
N ILE A 239 -2.62 23.02 -1.80
CA ILE A 239 -3.52 22.02 -1.21
C ILE A 239 -4.32 22.62 -0.04
N HIS A 240 -3.69 23.38 0.84
CA HIS A 240 -4.36 24.11 1.91
C HIS A 240 -5.42 25.07 1.34
N ALA A 241 -5.06 25.89 0.34
CA ALA A 241 -5.98 26.81 -0.32
C ALA A 241 -7.18 26.07 -0.95
N GLN A 242 -6.92 24.97 -1.67
CA GLN A 242 -7.96 24.13 -2.26
C GLN A 242 -8.87 23.51 -1.19
N ILE A 243 -8.34 23.13 -0.03
CA ILE A 243 -9.12 22.59 1.09
C ILE A 243 -10.01 23.68 1.70
N GLN A 244 -9.50 24.89 1.90
CA GLN A 244 -10.29 26.00 2.43
C GLN A 244 -11.41 26.42 1.46
N GLU A 245 -11.12 26.47 0.16
CA GLU A 245 -12.14 26.71 -0.86
C GLU A 245 -13.20 25.59 -0.87
N ASN A 246 -12.79 24.32 -0.74
CA ASN A 246 -13.72 23.20 -0.65
C ASN A 246 -14.60 23.25 0.60
N LYS A 247 -14.07 23.71 1.74
CA LYS A 247 -14.85 23.91 2.97
C LYS A 247 -15.84 25.05 2.83
N ALA A 248 -15.51 26.09 2.07
CA ALA A 248 -16.40 27.23 1.80
C ALA A 248 -17.55 26.87 0.83
N LYS A 249 -17.34 25.89 -0.06
CA LYS A 249 -18.38 25.42 -0.99
C LYS A 249 -19.37 24.49 -0.28
N PRO A 250 -20.70 24.69 -0.42
CA PRO A 250 -21.68 23.76 0.11
C PRO A 250 -21.65 22.46 -0.70
N LYS A 251 -20.94 21.43 -0.22
CA LYS A 251 -21.00 20.09 -0.81
C LYS A 251 -22.29 19.39 -0.38
N LYS A 252 -23.12 18.99 -1.36
CA LYS A 252 -24.21 18.03 -1.12
C LYS A 252 -23.58 16.72 -0.64
N GLN A 253 -23.89 16.31 0.60
CA GLN A 253 -23.51 14.99 1.09
C GLN A 253 -24.12 13.90 0.21
N SER A 254 -23.33 12.88 -0.12
CA SER A 254 -23.82 11.70 -0.81
C SER A 254 -24.85 10.95 0.06
N LYS A 255 -25.83 10.29 -0.56
CA LYS A 255 -26.85 9.48 0.14
C LYS A 255 -26.22 8.48 1.13
N PHE A 256 -25.07 7.90 0.76
CA PHE A 256 -24.33 6.98 1.64
C PHE A 256 -23.75 7.67 2.88
N GLN A 257 -23.15 8.86 2.70
CA GLN A 257 -22.58 9.64 3.80
C GLN A 257 -23.66 10.07 4.80
N ARG A 258 -24.83 10.49 4.30
CA ARG A 258 -25.96 10.87 5.15
C ARG A 258 -26.49 9.69 5.96
N LYS A 259 -26.70 8.54 5.30
CA LYS A 259 -27.13 7.30 5.97
C LYS A 259 -26.15 6.83 7.05
N MET A 260 -24.85 6.96 6.79
CA MET A 260 -23.81 6.61 7.75
C MET A 260 -23.77 7.56 8.95
N GLN A 261 -24.03 8.86 8.76
CA GLN A 261 -24.23 9.81 9.86
C GLN A 261 -25.47 9.51 10.68
N GLU A 262 -26.61 9.28 10.03
CA GLU A 262 -27.88 8.91 10.69
C GLU A 262 -27.70 7.65 11.56
N MET A 263 -26.98 6.62 11.05
CA MET A 263 -26.67 5.41 11.84
C MET A 263 -25.78 5.70 13.06
N MET A 264 -24.78 6.58 12.92
CA MET A 264 -23.95 6.97 14.07
C MET A 264 -24.78 7.73 15.10
N GLU A 265 -25.58 8.72 14.71
CA GLU A 265 -26.43 9.48 15.63
C GLU A 265 -27.45 8.59 16.36
N GLN A 266 -28.03 7.62 15.67
CA GLN A 266 -28.92 6.63 16.29
C GLN A 266 -28.19 5.76 17.32
N ALA A 267 -26.96 5.33 17.03
CA ALA A 267 -26.15 4.56 17.97
C ALA A 267 -25.75 5.40 19.21
N GLU A 268 -25.53 6.70 19.06
CA GLU A 268 -25.26 7.63 20.18
C GLU A 268 -26.51 7.81 21.04
N ALA A 269 -27.67 8.05 20.41
CA ALA A 269 -28.96 8.16 21.10
C ALA A 269 -29.30 6.88 21.88
N GLN A 270 -29.02 5.70 21.31
CA GLN A 270 -29.20 4.42 22.00
C GLN A 270 -28.25 4.23 23.18
N LYS A 271 -26.99 4.67 23.08
CA LYS A 271 -26.04 4.64 24.20
C LYS A 271 -26.48 5.57 25.33
N ASN A 272 -26.88 6.81 25.02
CA ASN A 272 -27.34 7.78 26.00
C ASN A 272 -28.65 7.33 26.68
N ALA A 273 -29.58 6.73 25.94
CA ALA A 273 -30.81 6.16 26.49
C ALA A 273 -30.57 4.92 27.40
N LYS A 274 -29.52 4.14 27.14
CA LYS A 274 -29.11 3.02 28.01
C LYS A 274 -28.31 3.49 29.23
N GLY A 275 -27.54 4.57 29.11
CA GLY A 275 -26.80 5.19 30.23
C GLY A 275 -27.72 5.85 31.26
N ASN A 276 -28.79 6.51 30.83
CA ASN A 276 -29.80 7.12 31.72
C ASN A 276 -30.76 6.13 32.40
N LYS A 277 -30.65 4.82 32.11
CA LYS A 277 -31.46 3.75 32.72
C LYS A 277 -30.72 2.97 33.80
N LYS A 278 -29.49 3.37 34.16
CA LYS A 278 -28.74 2.88 35.32
C LYS A 278 -28.70 3.95 36.38
#